data_AF-A0A3D5WBT4-F1
#
_entry.id   AF-A0A3D5WBT4-F1
#
_cell.length_a   1.000
_cell.length_b   1.000
_cell.length_c   1.000
_cell.angle_alpha   90.00
_cell.angle_beta   90.00
_cell.angle_gamma   90.00
#
_symmetry.space_group_name_H-M   'P 1'
#
loop_
_entity.id
_entity.type
_entity.pdbx_description
1 polymer ?
#
loop_
_entity_poly.entity_id
_entity_poly.type
_entity_poly.pdbx_seq_one_letter_code
_entity_poly.pdbx_strand_id
1 'polypeptide(L)'
;KNISSLGGCTAMTFLQEASAHWARTGVHISHYANWTEVADITHRLMAPPVIIWGRCPERMYAVAAGLIRIGHQVIVGPNAGFAWKRYLVGNHFDRSKWYVWDTASGRKVETEPGQEHILIPVETKEEALTVYWGLLQKPGASVSIMRLLSLTPYIACYEKYFGDLPDDWQWFVTTASDLPVRQKVRLLKELKEKWGWDTEGVTIKKARHRDGRLLTTDEFAHEYSTHEARFFAKTPKLVTKKAKENLRKEGMKI
;
A
#
# COMPACT_ATOMS: atom_id res chain seq x y z
N LYS A 1 -2.20 -25.12 11.60
CA LYS A 1 -1.05 -24.94 10.68
C LYS A 1 -1.52 -23.97 9.59
N ASN A 2 -0.94 -22.78 9.49
CA ASN A 2 -1.40 -21.70 8.57
C ASN A 2 -0.47 -21.55 7.36
N ILE A 3 0.15 -22.66 6.90
CA ILE A 3 1.10 -22.68 5.78
C ILE A 3 0.62 -23.75 4.81
N SER A 4 0.43 -23.37 3.55
CA SER A 4 -0.05 -24.23 2.47
C SER A 4 0.96 -24.23 1.33
N SER A 5 1.43 -25.41 0.92
CA SER A 5 2.21 -25.56 -0.31
C SER A 5 1.25 -25.68 -1.48
N LEU A 6 1.42 -24.82 -2.49
CA LEU A 6 0.56 -24.81 -3.69
C LEU A 6 1.01 -25.81 -4.77
N GLY A 7 2.25 -26.31 -4.68
CA GLY A 7 2.81 -27.28 -5.63
C GLY A 7 4.00 -26.73 -6.42
N GLY A 8 4.11 -27.12 -7.70
CA GLY A 8 5.20 -26.72 -8.59
C GLY A 8 5.12 -25.27 -9.07
N CYS A 9 6.05 -24.87 -9.95
CA CYS A 9 6.12 -23.48 -10.45
C CYS A 9 4.84 -23.00 -11.16
N THR A 10 4.12 -23.89 -11.84
CA THR A 10 2.86 -23.54 -12.51
C THR A 10 1.75 -23.18 -11.51
N ALA A 11 1.81 -23.67 -10.28
CA ALA A 11 0.82 -23.38 -9.24
C ALA A 11 0.89 -21.93 -8.71
N MET A 12 1.91 -21.15 -9.10
CA MET A 12 1.99 -19.73 -8.75
C MET A 12 0.83 -18.90 -9.32
N THR A 13 0.14 -19.39 -10.36
CA THR A 13 -1.07 -18.76 -10.90
C THR A 13 -2.22 -18.74 -9.89
N PHE A 14 -2.28 -19.70 -8.95
CA PHE A 14 -3.30 -19.71 -7.90
C PHE A 14 -3.17 -18.51 -6.96
N LEU A 15 -1.98 -17.93 -6.80
CA LEU A 15 -1.81 -16.71 -6.02
C LEU A 15 -2.49 -15.52 -6.69
N GLN A 16 -2.37 -15.41 -8.02
CA GLN A 16 -3.05 -14.37 -8.79
C GLN A 16 -4.57 -14.54 -8.68
N GLU A 17 -5.05 -15.76 -8.87
CA GLU A 17 -6.47 -16.08 -8.78
C GLU A 17 -7.02 -15.80 -7.38
N ALA A 18 -6.34 -16.24 -6.31
CA ALA A 18 -6.78 -16.01 -4.94
C ALA A 18 -6.96 -14.52 -4.62
N SER A 19 -6.03 -13.68 -5.07
CA SER A 19 -6.12 -12.22 -4.92
C SER A 19 -7.22 -11.61 -5.79
N ALA A 20 -7.34 -12.04 -7.05
CA ALA A 20 -8.35 -11.53 -7.98
C ALA A 20 -9.77 -11.98 -7.62
N HIS A 21 -9.93 -13.12 -6.95
CA HIS A 21 -11.22 -13.69 -6.60
C HIS A 21 -12.03 -12.74 -5.70
N TRP A 22 -11.34 -12.02 -4.81
CA TRP A 22 -11.98 -11.03 -3.95
C TRP A 22 -12.62 -9.87 -4.73
N ALA A 23 -12.08 -9.51 -5.91
CA ALA A 23 -12.72 -8.53 -6.80
C ALA A 23 -14.12 -8.99 -7.22
N ARG A 24 -14.34 -10.30 -7.39
CA ARG A 24 -15.63 -10.88 -7.78
C ARG A 24 -16.57 -11.01 -6.59
N THR A 25 -16.08 -11.58 -5.48
CA THR A 25 -16.94 -11.92 -4.34
C THR A 25 -17.19 -10.73 -3.42
N GLY A 26 -16.24 -9.81 -3.31
CA GLY A 26 -16.34 -8.63 -2.44
C GLY A 26 -16.99 -7.44 -3.16
N VAL A 27 -16.40 -6.98 -4.26
CA VAL A 27 -16.81 -5.74 -4.95
C VAL A 27 -17.72 -6.01 -6.16
N HIS A 28 -17.97 -7.28 -6.49
CA HIS A 28 -18.82 -7.70 -7.60
C HIS A 28 -18.36 -7.26 -9.00
N ILE A 29 -17.06 -7.07 -9.18
CA ILE A 29 -16.47 -6.75 -10.48
C ILE A 29 -16.46 -8.02 -11.36
N SER A 30 -16.76 -7.87 -12.65
CA SER A 30 -16.65 -8.97 -13.62
C SER A 30 -15.19 -9.18 -14.02
N HIS A 31 -14.76 -10.43 -14.10
CA HIS A 31 -13.43 -10.80 -14.60
C HIS A 31 -13.36 -10.85 -16.13
N TYR A 32 -14.52 -10.84 -16.81
CA TYR A 32 -14.58 -10.97 -18.25
C TYR A 32 -13.98 -9.76 -18.95
N ALA A 33 -12.80 -9.95 -19.56
CA ALA A 33 -12.06 -8.93 -20.31
C ALA A 33 -11.83 -7.60 -19.56
N ASN A 34 -11.77 -7.63 -18.23
CA ASN A 34 -11.78 -6.43 -17.39
C ASN A 34 -10.52 -6.28 -16.51
N TRP A 35 -9.35 -6.54 -17.11
CA TRP A 35 -8.08 -6.61 -16.37
C TRP A 35 -7.76 -5.35 -15.57
N THR A 36 -8.06 -4.17 -16.12
CA THR A 36 -7.73 -2.88 -15.48
C THR A 36 -8.41 -2.74 -14.14
N GLU A 37 -9.71 -3.02 -14.07
CA GLU A 37 -10.48 -2.88 -12.83
C GLU A 37 -10.09 -3.94 -11.80
N VAL A 38 -9.90 -5.19 -12.25
CA VAL A 38 -9.46 -6.30 -11.39
C VAL A 38 -8.07 -6.04 -10.80
N ALA A 39 -7.11 -5.57 -11.60
CA ALA A 39 -5.76 -5.28 -11.12
C ALA A 39 -5.74 -4.06 -10.17
N ASP A 40 -6.54 -3.05 -10.47
CA ASP A 40 -6.65 -1.82 -9.69
C ASP A 40 -7.19 -2.07 -8.27
N ILE A 41 -8.25 -2.88 -8.14
CA ILE A 41 -8.80 -3.27 -6.84
C ILE A 41 -7.90 -4.27 -6.11
N THR A 42 -7.29 -5.21 -6.85
CA THR A 42 -6.38 -6.22 -6.28
C THR A 42 -5.18 -5.53 -5.64
N HIS A 43 -4.52 -4.62 -6.37
CA HIS A 43 -3.40 -3.85 -5.86
C HIS A 43 -3.75 -3.11 -4.56
N ARG A 44 -4.88 -2.40 -4.53
CA ARG A 44 -5.23 -1.56 -3.37
C ARG A 44 -5.68 -2.31 -2.12
N LEU A 45 -6.20 -3.53 -2.26
CA LEU A 45 -6.83 -4.22 -1.13
C LEU A 45 -6.20 -5.59 -0.87
N MET A 46 -6.13 -6.47 -1.88
CA MET A 46 -5.92 -7.91 -1.67
C MET A 46 -4.66 -8.49 -2.31
N ALA A 47 -3.73 -7.64 -2.72
CA ALA A 47 -2.40 -8.06 -3.16
C ALA A 47 -1.44 -8.12 -1.97
N PRO A 48 -1.08 -9.29 -1.43
CA PRO A 48 0.06 -9.42 -0.53
C PRO A 48 1.37 -9.33 -1.34
N PRO A 49 2.46 -8.82 -0.75
CA PRO A 49 3.77 -8.90 -1.38
C PRO A 49 4.21 -10.37 -1.55
N VAL A 50 5.06 -10.62 -2.53
CA VAL A 50 5.58 -11.96 -2.87
C VAL A 50 7.10 -11.93 -2.74
N ILE A 51 7.66 -12.90 -2.02
CA ILE A 51 9.10 -13.04 -1.88
C ILE A 51 9.57 -14.13 -2.85
N ILE A 52 10.46 -13.77 -3.77
CA ILE A 52 11.17 -14.71 -4.65
C ILE A 52 12.63 -14.75 -4.17
N TRP A 53 13.01 -15.86 -3.55
CA TRP A 53 14.33 -16.02 -2.94
C TRP A 53 15.13 -17.17 -3.56
N GLY A 54 16.47 -17.03 -3.57
CA GLY A 54 17.40 -18.04 -4.07
C GLY A 54 17.82 -17.83 -5.53
N ARG A 55 18.32 -18.89 -6.16
CA ARG A 55 18.79 -18.85 -7.56
C ARG A 55 17.60 -18.83 -8.52
N CYS A 56 17.38 -17.70 -9.15
CA CYS A 56 16.20 -17.50 -10.02
C CYS A 56 16.57 -17.60 -11.49
N PRO A 57 16.06 -18.59 -12.24
CA PRO A 57 16.18 -18.60 -13.70
C PRO A 57 15.38 -17.46 -14.32
N GLU A 58 15.69 -17.08 -15.57
CA GLU A 58 15.02 -15.97 -16.28
C GLU A 58 13.49 -16.10 -16.33
N ARG A 59 12.96 -17.33 -16.39
CA ARG A 59 11.50 -17.59 -16.31
C ARG A 59 10.84 -17.01 -15.04
N MET A 60 11.58 -16.87 -13.94
CA MET A 60 11.05 -16.26 -12.71
C MET A 60 10.86 -14.75 -12.86
N TYR A 61 11.59 -14.08 -13.74
CA TYR A 61 11.33 -12.68 -14.08
C TYR A 61 9.99 -12.54 -14.81
N ALA A 62 9.65 -13.47 -15.70
CA ALA A 62 8.34 -13.50 -16.35
C ALA A 62 7.19 -13.73 -15.34
N VAL A 63 7.41 -14.58 -14.35
CA VAL A 63 6.46 -14.80 -13.23
C VAL A 63 6.30 -13.52 -12.40
N ALA A 64 7.41 -12.89 -12.01
CA ALA A 64 7.38 -11.62 -11.29
C ALA A 64 6.61 -10.55 -12.08
N ALA A 65 6.89 -10.41 -13.38
CA ALA A 65 6.18 -9.50 -14.27
C ALA A 65 4.67 -9.82 -14.32
N GLY A 66 4.29 -11.10 -14.34
CA GLY A 66 2.89 -11.53 -14.25
C GLY A 66 2.20 -11.06 -12.97
N LEU A 67 2.83 -11.31 -11.81
CA LEU A 67 2.34 -10.90 -10.48
C LEU A 67 2.20 -9.37 -10.38
N ILE A 68 3.18 -8.65 -10.89
CA ILE A 68 3.18 -7.19 -10.92
C ILE A 68 2.00 -6.65 -11.74
N ARG A 69 1.70 -7.28 -12.89
CA ARG A 69 0.60 -6.82 -13.77
C ARG A 69 -0.79 -6.93 -13.14
N ILE A 70 -0.99 -7.79 -12.14
CA ILE A 70 -2.26 -7.89 -11.40
C ILE A 70 -2.24 -7.07 -10.10
N GLY A 71 -1.09 -6.51 -9.71
CA GLY A 71 -0.98 -5.56 -8.60
C GLY A 71 -0.16 -6.04 -7.41
N HIS A 72 0.44 -7.24 -7.45
CA HIS A 72 1.33 -7.71 -6.38
C HIS A 72 2.66 -6.99 -6.41
N GLN A 73 3.20 -6.74 -5.22
CA GLN A 73 4.59 -6.36 -5.04
C GLN A 73 5.45 -7.62 -5.04
N VAL A 74 6.64 -7.52 -5.61
CA VAL A 74 7.59 -8.62 -5.65
C VAL A 74 8.91 -8.16 -5.03
N ILE A 75 9.32 -8.86 -3.98
CA ILE A 75 10.59 -8.71 -3.29
C ILE A 75 11.48 -9.83 -3.78
N VAL A 76 12.68 -9.50 -4.24
CA VAL A 76 13.61 -10.52 -4.74
C VAL A 76 14.92 -10.52 -4.00
N GLY A 77 15.46 -11.72 -3.77
CA GLY A 77 16.75 -11.86 -3.11
C GLY A 77 17.94 -11.43 -3.97
N PRO A 78 19.15 -11.43 -3.40
CA PRO A 78 20.33 -10.81 -4.00
C PRO A 78 20.73 -11.42 -5.35
N ASN A 79 20.53 -12.73 -5.54
CA ASN A 79 20.86 -13.41 -6.79
C ASN A 79 20.04 -12.86 -7.97
N ALA A 80 18.73 -12.70 -7.79
CA ALA A 80 17.89 -12.03 -8.77
C ALA A 80 18.28 -10.56 -8.89
N GLY A 81 18.55 -9.90 -7.76
CA GLY A 81 19.10 -8.55 -7.63
C GLY A 81 20.17 -8.20 -8.66
N PHE A 82 21.20 -9.04 -8.77
CA PHE A 82 22.29 -8.85 -9.73
C PHE A 82 22.01 -9.36 -11.14
N ALA A 83 21.11 -10.34 -11.29
CA ALA A 83 20.86 -11.01 -12.56
C ALA A 83 19.83 -10.28 -13.45
N TRP A 84 18.81 -9.65 -12.86
CA TRP A 84 17.74 -9.00 -13.62
C TRP A 84 18.08 -7.55 -13.93
N LYS A 85 17.64 -7.09 -15.10
CA LYS A 85 18.03 -5.78 -15.65
C LYS A 85 17.12 -4.62 -15.23
N ARG A 86 15.94 -4.90 -14.68
CA ARG A 86 14.93 -3.88 -14.41
C ARG A 86 14.19 -4.17 -13.10
N TYR A 87 14.07 -3.11 -12.31
CA TYR A 87 13.31 -3.04 -11.07
C TYR A 87 12.30 -1.89 -11.16
N LEU A 88 11.26 -1.96 -10.35
CA LEU A 88 10.17 -0.97 -10.31
C LEU A 88 10.10 -0.41 -8.89
N VAL A 89 11.10 0.41 -8.58
CA VAL A 89 11.30 1.05 -7.29
C VAL A 89 10.59 2.41 -7.33
N GLY A 90 9.66 2.65 -6.40
CA GLY A 90 9.08 3.97 -6.22
C GLY A 90 10.02 4.95 -5.53
N ASN A 91 9.57 6.20 -5.46
CA ASN A 91 10.23 7.25 -4.68
C ASN A 91 9.16 7.89 -3.79
N HIS A 92 9.18 7.57 -2.50
CA HIS A 92 8.21 8.11 -1.55
C HIS A 92 8.32 9.62 -1.30
N PHE A 93 9.44 10.26 -1.66
CA PHE A 93 9.62 11.71 -1.54
C PHE A 93 8.87 12.51 -2.62
N ASP A 94 8.55 11.90 -3.76
CA ASP A 94 7.83 12.55 -4.86
C ASP A 94 6.33 12.60 -4.60
N ARG A 95 5.87 13.67 -3.94
CA ARG A 95 4.48 13.90 -3.56
C ARG A 95 3.49 13.82 -4.72
N SER A 96 3.93 14.19 -5.92
CA SER A 96 3.05 14.28 -7.09
C SER A 96 2.48 12.92 -7.52
N LYS A 97 3.07 11.81 -7.05
CA LYS A 97 2.70 10.44 -7.44
C LYS A 97 1.79 9.74 -6.43
N TRP A 98 1.63 10.28 -5.22
CA TRP A 98 0.93 9.61 -4.12
C TRP A 98 -0.49 10.16 -3.97
N TYR A 99 -1.35 9.76 -4.90
CA TYR A 99 -2.76 10.10 -4.85
C TYR A 99 -3.63 8.97 -5.40
N VAL A 100 -4.90 9.01 -5.02
CA VAL A 100 -5.96 8.20 -5.61
C VAL A 100 -7.09 9.11 -6.10
N TRP A 101 -7.94 8.57 -6.95
CA TRP A 101 -9.14 9.21 -7.45
C TRP A 101 -10.32 8.74 -6.64
N ASP A 102 -11.09 9.66 -6.07
CA ASP A 102 -12.45 9.36 -5.68
C ASP A 102 -13.26 9.08 -6.95
N THR A 103 -13.81 7.87 -7.08
CA THR A 103 -14.48 7.45 -8.31
C THR A 103 -15.80 8.19 -8.53
N ALA A 104 -16.45 8.65 -7.46
CA ALA A 104 -17.73 9.34 -7.52
C ALA A 104 -17.55 10.80 -7.96
N SER A 105 -16.67 11.54 -7.28
CA SER A 105 -16.46 12.97 -7.55
C SER A 105 -15.47 13.24 -8.68
N GLY A 106 -14.51 12.34 -8.90
CA GLY A 106 -13.33 12.58 -9.75
C GLY A 106 -12.23 13.38 -9.06
N ARG A 107 -12.38 13.69 -7.76
CA ARG A 107 -11.38 14.44 -6.99
C ARG A 107 -10.12 13.60 -6.78
N LYS A 108 -8.94 14.23 -6.89
CA LYS A 108 -7.68 13.65 -6.43
C LYS A 108 -7.58 13.78 -4.92
N VAL A 109 -7.28 12.68 -4.26
CA VAL A 109 -7.07 12.60 -2.80
C VAL A 109 -5.63 12.19 -2.58
N GLU A 110 -4.87 12.99 -1.84
CA GLU A 110 -3.50 12.65 -1.47
C GLU A 110 -3.53 11.46 -0.50
N THR A 111 -2.58 10.54 -0.65
CA THR A 111 -2.50 9.35 0.21
C THR A 111 -1.07 9.13 0.67
N GLU A 112 -0.89 8.24 1.64
CA GLU A 112 0.43 7.77 2.02
C GLU A 112 1.18 7.12 0.83
N PRO A 113 2.52 7.07 0.88
CA PRO A 113 3.36 6.31 -0.03
C PRO A 113 3.28 4.81 0.27
N GLY A 114 2.06 4.27 0.34
CA GLY A 114 1.81 2.85 0.54
C GLY A 114 2.14 2.07 -0.73
N GLN A 115 2.73 0.89 -0.56
CA GLN A 115 3.24 0.04 -1.65
C GLN A 115 4.28 0.76 -2.50
N GLU A 116 5.32 1.32 -1.84
CA GLU A 116 6.32 2.15 -2.50
C GLU A 116 6.93 1.47 -3.75
N HIS A 117 7.34 0.22 -3.59
CA HIS A 117 7.99 -0.53 -4.64
C HIS A 117 7.07 -1.64 -5.16
N ILE A 118 7.09 -1.82 -6.48
CA ILE A 118 6.37 -2.90 -7.14
C ILE A 118 7.31 -4.10 -7.37
N LEU A 119 8.57 -3.83 -7.69
CA LEU A 119 9.61 -4.84 -7.84
C LEU A 119 10.91 -4.31 -7.26
N ILE A 120 11.36 -4.89 -6.15
CA ILE A 120 12.53 -4.43 -5.40
C ILE A 120 13.49 -5.60 -5.09
N PRO A 121 14.79 -5.44 -5.34
CA PRO A 121 15.79 -6.35 -4.84
C PRO A 121 16.20 -5.98 -3.42
N VAL A 122 16.43 -6.99 -2.58
CA VAL A 122 16.91 -6.85 -1.21
C VAL A 122 18.07 -7.83 -0.98
N GLU A 123 18.95 -7.52 -0.03
CA GLU A 123 20.17 -8.28 0.19
C GLU A 123 19.99 -9.36 1.27
N THR A 124 19.24 -9.05 2.33
CA THR A 124 19.11 -9.91 3.51
C THR A 124 17.68 -10.38 3.73
N LYS A 125 17.51 -11.47 4.48
CA LYS A 125 16.16 -11.97 4.83
C LYS A 125 15.48 -11.02 5.82
N GLU A 126 16.24 -10.36 6.68
CA GLU A 126 15.78 -9.35 7.63
C GLU A 126 15.16 -8.17 6.89
N GLU A 127 15.87 -7.64 5.89
CA GLU A 127 15.38 -6.60 4.98
C GLU A 127 14.16 -7.07 4.18
N ALA A 128 14.18 -8.31 3.66
CA ALA A 128 13.03 -8.86 2.94
C ALA A 128 11.76 -8.87 3.79
N LEU A 129 11.88 -9.21 5.08
CA LEU A 129 10.76 -9.24 6.01
C LEU A 129 10.26 -7.84 6.37
N THR A 130 11.15 -6.87 6.56
CA THR A 130 10.74 -5.49 6.87
C THR A 130 10.10 -4.82 5.66
N VAL A 131 10.69 -4.98 4.47
CA VAL A 131 10.12 -4.50 3.21
C VAL A 131 8.76 -5.15 2.94
N TYR A 132 8.58 -6.44 3.25
CA TYR A 132 7.28 -7.11 3.13
C TYR A 132 6.17 -6.39 3.91
N TRP A 133 6.42 -6.02 5.16
CA TRP A 133 5.43 -5.32 5.97
C TRP A 133 5.23 -3.86 5.55
N GLY A 134 6.27 -3.19 5.08
CA GLY A 134 6.16 -1.83 4.50
C GLY A 134 5.30 -1.82 3.23
N LEU A 135 5.51 -2.80 2.35
CA LEU A 135 4.72 -2.97 1.12
C LEU A 135 3.28 -3.45 1.37
N LEU A 136 2.93 -3.85 2.59
CA LEU A 136 1.54 -4.11 2.98
C LEU A 136 0.76 -2.84 3.34
N GLN A 137 1.44 -1.71 3.57
CA GLN A 137 0.78 -0.42 3.80
C GLN A 137 0.10 0.04 2.51
N LYS A 138 -1.21 0.25 2.56
CA LYS A 138 -2.05 0.55 1.40
C LYS A 138 -2.93 1.75 1.70
N PRO A 139 -3.15 2.66 0.73
CA PRO A 139 -4.11 3.75 0.87
C PRO A 139 -5.48 3.27 1.36
N GLY A 140 -5.99 2.19 0.74
CA GLY A 140 -7.27 1.60 1.09
C GLY A 140 -7.33 0.82 2.40
N ALA A 141 -6.21 0.65 3.11
CA ALA A 141 -6.19 0.02 4.42
C ALA A 141 -6.89 0.87 5.49
N SER A 142 -7.19 2.15 5.21
CA SER A 142 -7.88 3.07 6.12
C SER A 142 -9.28 2.59 6.50
N VAL A 143 -9.93 1.82 5.62
CA VAL A 143 -11.32 1.39 5.79
C VAL A 143 -11.48 0.26 6.83
N SER A 144 -10.39 -0.25 7.43
CA SER A 144 -10.46 -1.37 8.39
C SER A 144 -9.25 -1.51 9.32
N ILE A 145 -9.31 -2.47 10.23
CA ILE A 145 -8.22 -2.92 11.12
C ILE A 145 -6.90 -3.29 10.39
N MET A 146 -6.90 -3.36 9.06
CA MET A 146 -5.76 -3.78 8.25
C MET A 146 -4.51 -2.94 8.49
N ARG A 147 -4.66 -1.62 8.70
CA ARG A 147 -3.51 -0.74 8.97
C ARG A 147 -2.85 -1.04 10.31
N LEU A 148 -3.63 -1.31 11.35
CA LEU A 148 -3.11 -1.80 12.63
C LEU A 148 -2.36 -3.13 12.44
N LEU A 149 -2.92 -4.04 11.64
CA LEU A 149 -2.36 -5.37 11.38
C LEU A 149 -1.10 -5.34 10.51
N SER A 150 -0.90 -4.34 9.65
CA SER A 150 0.33 -4.15 8.87
C SER A 150 1.38 -3.35 9.63
N LEU A 151 0.99 -2.26 10.31
CA LEU A 151 1.92 -1.37 11.01
C LEU A 151 2.54 -2.01 12.25
N THR A 152 1.77 -2.83 12.98
CA THR A 152 2.27 -3.56 14.16
C THR A 152 3.47 -4.46 13.84
N PRO A 153 3.39 -5.41 12.89
CA PRO A 153 4.54 -6.22 12.54
C PRO A 153 5.63 -5.45 11.78
N TYR A 154 5.29 -4.37 11.06
CA TYR A 154 6.29 -3.50 10.43
C TYR A 154 7.24 -2.90 11.47
N ILE A 155 6.68 -2.22 12.47
CA ILE A 155 7.46 -1.63 13.58
C ILE A 155 8.21 -2.71 14.35
N ALA A 156 7.53 -3.82 14.70
CA ALA A 156 8.18 -4.90 15.44
C ALA A 156 9.35 -5.55 14.68
N CYS A 157 9.28 -5.68 13.35
CA CYS A 157 10.40 -6.20 12.56
C CYS A 157 11.57 -5.21 12.52
N TYR A 158 11.29 -3.92 12.36
CA TYR A 158 12.33 -2.88 12.39
C TYR A 158 13.06 -2.84 13.74
N GLU A 159 12.32 -2.82 14.84
CA GLU A 159 12.92 -2.84 16.19
C GLU A 159 13.76 -4.10 16.41
N LYS A 160 13.28 -5.25 15.93
CA LYS A 160 13.98 -6.53 16.12
C LYS A 160 15.27 -6.63 15.30
N TYR A 161 15.26 -6.19 14.05
CA TYR A 161 16.38 -6.42 13.12
C TYR A 161 17.33 -5.22 13.00
N PHE A 162 16.84 -4.00 13.22
CA PHE A 162 17.60 -2.77 13.06
C PHE A 162 17.74 -1.97 14.38
N GLY A 163 16.97 -2.32 15.41
CA GLY A 163 17.08 -1.68 16.73
C GLY A 163 16.44 -0.29 16.82
N ASP A 164 15.72 0.14 15.78
CA ASP A 164 15.09 1.46 15.70
C ASP A 164 13.67 1.39 15.11
N LEU A 165 12.94 2.50 15.15
CA LEU A 165 11.68 2.69 14.45
C LEU A 165 11.94 2.94 12.94
N PRO A 166 11.04 2.51 12.05
CA PRO A 166 11.15 2.84 10.62
C PRO A 166 11.01 4.35 10.38
N ASP A 167 11.88 5.00 9.61
CA ASP A 167 11.84 6.46 9.39
C ASP A 167 10.53 7.02 8.83
N ASP A 168 9.71 6.17 8.22
CA ASP A 168 8.48 6.50 7.51
C ASP A 168 7.19 6.11 8.26
N TRP A 169 7.29 5.52 9.46
CA TRP A 169 6.15 4.90 10.15
C TRP A 169 4.96 5.85 10.35
N GLN A 170 5.23 7.13 10.61
CA GLN A 170 4.24 8.19 10.83
C GLN A 170 3.40 8.48 9.59
N TRP A 171 3.91 8.20 8.37
CA TRP A 171 3.17 8.46 7.14
C TRP A 171 1.97 7.53 6.98
N PHE A 172 2.02 6.37 7.64
CA PHE A 172 0.97 5.36 7.63
C PHE A 172 -0.05 5.57 8.75
N VAL A 173 0.05 6.63 9.55
CA VAL A 173 -0.88 6.90 10.65
C VAL A 173 -1.91 7.93 10.19
N THR A 174 -3.19 7.57 10.31
CA THR A 174 -4.31 8.49 10.04
C THR A 174 -5.13 8.76 11.30
N THR A 175 -5.25 7.76 12.17
CA THR A 175 -5.98 7.85 13.44
C THR A 175 -5.20 7.13 14.55
N ALA A 176 -5.56 7.40 15.82
CA ALA A 176 -4.95 6.71 16.96
C ALA A 176 -5.22 5.19 16.97
N SER A 177 -6.21 4.72 16.21
CA SER A 177 -6.56 3.30 16.10
C SER A 177 -5.61 2.52 15.18
N ASP A 178 -4.88 3.22 14.31
CA ASP A 178 -3.86 2.62 13.44
C ASP A 178 -2.62 2.16 14.22
N LEU A 179 -2.40 2.75 15.39
CA LEU A 179 -1.20 2.53 16.19
C LEU A 179 -1.24 1.20 16.97
N PRO A 180 -0.12 0.45 17.00
CA PRO A 180 0.00 -0.79 17.77
C PRO A 180 -0.38 -0.59 19.24
N VAL A 181 -1.33 -1.40 19.74
CA VAL A 181 -1.93 -1.22 21.08
C VAL A 181 -0.89 -1.13 22.19
N ARG A 182 0.13 -2.00 22.17
CA ARG A 182 1.18 -2.04 23.22
C ARG A 182 2.12 -0.83 23.20
N GLN A 183 2.33 -0.22 22.04
CA GLN A 183 3.29 0.86 21.85
C GLN A 183 2.60 2.22 21.66
N LYS A 184 1.27 2.27 21.70
CA LYS A 184 0.45 3.45 21.37
C LYS A 184 0.89 4.70 22.12
N VAL A 185 1.08 4.62 23.43
CA VAL A 185 1.49 5.77 24.26
C VAL A 185 2.87 6.30 23.84
N ARG A 186 3.83 5.41 23.58
CA ARG A 186 5.18 5.77 23.10
C ARG A 186 5.12 6.45 21.74
N LEU A 187 4.39 5.85 20.79
CA LEU A 187 4.29 6.36 19.43
C LEU A 187 3.54 7.70 19.36
N LEU A 188 2.46 7.88 20.14
CA LEU A 188 1.78 9.18 20.24
C LEU A 188 2.69 10.28 20.80
N LYS A 189 3.49 9.95 21.83
CA LYS A 189 4.50 10.86 22.35
C LYS A 189 5.52 11.25 21.28
N GLU A 190 6.01 10.29 20.49
CA GLU A 190 6.91 10.57 19.37
C GLU A 190 6.27 11.43 18.26
N LEU A 191 5.01 11.18 17.89
CA LEU A 191 4.27 12.01 16.94
C LEU A 191 4.20 13.46 17.41
N LYS A 192 3.98 13.68 18.70
CA LYS A 192 3.95 15.02 19.29
C LYS A 192 5.32 15.69 19.29
N GLU A 193 6.34 15.00 19.81
CA GLU A 193 7.67 15.58 20.05
C GLU A 193 8.48 15.75 18.76
N LYS A 194 8.49 14.75 17.88
CA LYS A 194 9.32 14.76 16.66
C LYS A 194 8.58 15.31 15.45
N TRP A 195 7.29 14.97 15.33
CA TRP A 195 6.51 15.29 14.14
C TRP A 195 5.55 16.46 14.34
N GLY A 196 5.39 16.98 15.56
CA GLY A 196 4.57 18.16 15.86
C GLY A 196 3.07 17.91 15.74
N TRP A 197 2.59 16.68 15.92
CA TRP A 197 1.16 16.38 15.99
C TRP A 197 0.58 16.83 17.33
N ASP A 198 -0.72 17.15 17.37
CA ASP A 198 -1.41 17.45 18.61
C ASP A 198 -2.09 16.20 19.16
N THR A 199 -1.44 15.56 20.14
CA THR A 199 -1.95 14.36 20.81
C THR A 199 -2.25 14.63 22.27
N GLU A 200 -3.38 14.10 22.76
CA GLU A 200 -3.80 14.16 24.17
C GLU A 200 -4.12 12.74 24.67
N GLY A 201 -3.34 12.25 25.64
CA GLY A 201 -3.46 10.90 26.17
C GLY A 201 -3.31 9.83 25.08
N VAL A 202 -4.40 9.12 24.78
CA VAL A 202 -4.47 8.06 23.76
C VAL A 202 -5.15 8.51 22.46
N THR A 203 -5.37 9.81 22.30
CA THR A 203 -6.10 10.39 21.15
C THR A 203 -5.26 11.36 20.35
N ILE A 204 -5.57 11.48 19.07
CA ILE A 204 -5.03 12.51 18.16
C ILE A 204 -6.11 13.57 18.02
N LYS A 205 -5.81 14.81 18.43
CA LYS A 205 -6.71 15.97 18.32
C LYS A 205 -6.54 16.66 16.99
N LYS A 206 -5.28 16.90 16.60
CA LYS A 206 -4.93 17.44 15.29
C LYS A 206 -3.76 16.67 14.70
N ALA A 207 -3.95 16.18 13.49
CA ALA A 207 -2.92 15.54 12.70
C ALA A 207 -2.15 16.59 11.91
N ARG A 208 -0.83 16.42 11.80
CA ARG A 208 -0.01 17.29 10.96
C ARG A 208 -0.05 16.82 9.52
N HIS A 209 -0.60 17.64 8.64
CA HIS A 209 -0.58 17.43 7.21
C HIS A 209 0.85 17.53 6.66
N ARG A 210 1.12 16.94 5.48
CA ARG A 210 2.47 16.92 4.87
C ARG A 210 3.01 18.30 4.48
N ASP A 211 2.15 19.31 4.42
CA ASP A 211 2.52 20.73 4.24
C ASP A 211 2.85 21.45 5.56
N GLY A 212 2.62 20.80 6.70
CA GLY A 212 2.87 21.33 8.03
C GLY A 212 1.65 21.91 8.74
N ARG A 213 0.47 22.01 8.09
CA ARG A 213 -0.77 22.44 8.74
C ARG A 213 -1.22 21.42 9.79
N LEU A 214 -1.82 21.90 10.87
CA LEU A 214 -2.51 21.06 11.85
C LEU A 214 -3.99 21.03 11.52
N LEU A 215 -4.47 19.87 11.09
CA LEU A 215 -5.85 19.63 10.71
C LEU A 215 -6.54 18.81 11.81
N THR A 216 -7.81 19.07 12.04
CA THR A 216 -8.64 18.13 12.81
C THR A 216 -8.64 16.77 12.13
N THR A 217 -8.96 15.71 12.87
CA THR A 217 -8.96 14.34 12.31
C THR A 217 -9.87 14.20 11.09
N ASP A 218 -11.00 14.92 11.06
CA ASP A 218 -11.95 14.92 9.95
C ASP A 218 -11.39 15.69 8.74
N GLU A 219 -10.85 16.89 8.94
CA GLU A 219 -10.18 17.65 7.87
C GLU A 219 -8.99 16.88 7.28
N PHE A 220 -8.21 16.22 8.14
CA PHE A 220 -7.10 15.37 7.72
C PHE A 220 -7.60 14.17 6.92
N ALA A 221 -8.69 13.53 7.34
CA ALA A 221 -9.29 12.43 6.60
C ALA A 221 -9.85 12.88 5.22
N HIS A 222 -10.37 14.11 5.14
CA HIS A 222 -10.90 14.69 3.92
C HIS A 222 -9.80 15.06 2.90
N GLU A 223 -8.69 15.64 3.36
CA GLU A 223 -7.57 16.09 2.51
C GLU A 223 -6.55 14.96 2.25
N TYR A 224 -6.28 14.12 3.25
CA TYR A 224 -5.22 13.10 3.28
C TYR A 224 -5.75 11.79 3.90
N SER A 225 -6.66 11.10 3.20
CA SER A 225 -7.02 9.72 3.48
C SER A 225 -8.09 9.23 2.50
N THR A 226 -8.26 7.92 2.40
CA THR A 226 -9.45 7.34 1.76
C THR A 226 -10.60 7.07 2.73
N HIS A 227 -10.52 7.53 4.00
CA HIS A 227 -11.58 7.31 5.02
C HIS A 227 -12.97 7.76 4.59
N GLU A 228 -13.08 8.94 3.96
CA GLU A 228 -14.37 9.46 3.49
C GLU A 228 -14.78 8.92 2.11
N ALA A 229 -13.83 8.39 1.34
CA ALA A 229 -14.06 7.93 -0.01
C ALA A 229 -14.65 6.52 0.00
N ARG A 230 -15.95 6.42 -0.32
CA ARG A 230 -16.65 5.12 -0.41
C ARG A 230 -16.02 4.18 -1.45
N PHE A 231 -15.46 4.74 -2.53
CA PHE A 231 -14.74 4.02 -3.58
C PHE A 231 -13.62 4.89 -4.16
N PHE A 232 -12.43 4.31 -4.35
CA PHE A 232 -11.28 5.03 -4.92
C PHE A 232 -10.51 4.15 -5.91
N ALA A 233 -9.94 4.79 -6.94
CA ALA A 233 -9.17 4.19 -8.04
C ALA A 233 -7.78 4.84 -8.17
N LYS A 234 -6.76 4.13 -8.69
CA LYS A 234 -5.43 4.71 -9.00
C LYS A 234 -5.41 5.19 -10.44
N THR A 235 -6.28 4.62 -11.28
CA THR A 235 -6.47 5.08 -12.66
C THR A 235 -7.72 5.96 -12.81
N PRO A 236 -7.62 7.11 -13.50
CA PRO A 236 -8.77 7.97 -13.77
C PRO A 236 -9.79 7.30 -14.72
N LYS A 237 -9.42 6.20 -15.39
CA LYS A 237 -10.35 5.47 -16.28
C LYS A 237 -11.50 4.79 -15.54
N LEU A 238 -11.35 4.56 -14.24
CA LEU A 238 -12.34 3.87 -13.40
C LEU A 238 -13.25 4.84 -12.62
N VAL A 239 -13.14 6.15 -12.86
CA VAL A 239 -14.10 7.10 -12.30
C VAL A 239 -15.43 7.04 -13.06
N THR A 240 -16.50 7.48 -12.40
CA THR A 240 -17.85 7.50 -12.99
C THR A 240 -17.91 8.36 -14.26
N LYS A 241 -18.92 8.15 -15.11
CA LYS A 241 -19.13 8.96 -16.31
C LYS A 241 -19.20 10.46 -15.99
N LYS A 242 -19.94 10.83 -14.92
CA LYS A 242 -20.05 12.21 -14.42
C LYS A 242 -18.68 12.78 -14.03
N ALA A 243 -17.88 12.00 -13.30
CA ALA A 243 -16.53 12.40 -12.94
C ALA A 243 -15.63 12.57 -14.19
N LYS A 244 -15.71 11.68 -15.18
CA LYS A 244 -14.97 11.82 -16.45
C LYS A 244 -15.33 13.10 -17.19
N GLU A 245 -16.60 13.48 -17.20
CA GLU A 245 -17.05 14.73 -17.82
C GLU A 245 -16.47 15.96 -17.11
N ASN A 246 -16.43 15.96 -15.78
CA ASN A 246 -15.81 17.04 -15.00
C ASN A 246 -14.30 17.14 -15.31
N LEU A 247 -13.59 16.01 -15.26
CA LEU A 247 -12.16 15.99 -15.51
C LEU A 247 -11.79 16.39 -16.95
N ARG A 248 -12.66 16.10 -17.94
CA ARG A 248 -12.51 16.58 -19.31
C ARG A 248 -12.66 18.09 -19.42
N LYS A 249 -13.58 18.70 -18.66
CA LYS A 249 -13.73 20.17 -18.58
C LYS A 249 -12.48 20.81 -17.98
N GLU A 250 -11.80 20.12 -17.07
CA GLU A 250 -10.53 20.53 -16.48
C GLU A 250 -9.31 20.27 -17.39
N GLY A 251 -9.52 19.80 -18.63
CA GLY A 251 -8.47 19.63 -19.63
C GLY A 251 -7.68 18.32 -19.54
N MET A 252 -8.07 17.38 -18.68
CA MET A 252 -7.44 16.05 -18.67
C MET A 252 -7.90 15.18 -19.84
N LYS A 253 -6.93 14.57 -20.52
CA LYS A 253 -7.18 13.53 -21.53
C LYS A 253 -7.44 12.20 -20.83
N ILE A 254 -8.71 11.75 -20.87
CA ILE A 254 -9.20 10.50 -20.25
C ILE A 254 -9.94 9.63 -21.26
#